data_AF-A0A093Y5A4-F1
#
_entry.id   AF-A0A093Y5A4-F1
#
_cell.length_a   1.000
_cell.length_b   1.000
_cell.length_c   1.000
_cell.angle_alpha   90.00
_cell.angle_beta   90.00
_cell.angle_gamma   90.00
#
_symmetry.space_group_name_H-M   'P 1'
#
loop_
_entity.id
_entity.type
_entity.pdbx_description
1 polymer ?
#
loop_
_entity_poly.entity_id
_entity_poly.type
_entity_poly.pdbx_seq_one_letter_code
_entity_poly.pdbx_strand_id
1 'polypeptide(L)'
;MRPPKRAYLPIDHDPTDTWTTYPYRSQRVPAHRNCVHNQSFDLHLIMYEVIQFLNAGAQDEQTRNSRSYSKVERVTISFYERLTHWSRSLPECLKEGQTWTPAVIGLHYLKVHPSAPASLASSAQQQCISSALAVRDLMNTYRSKWRRIEYQPVEYMQFIAVCLFVLLEDLDAPRSSQAFVELSVIARSMARRYQLARGILRLVQLSGREQNIVLPEEAQQLYQEFELEWFRFGGVEQFSSSYPNFSLSMRSLAASNSSPPGGSDDGNDDGNSTKQRNDNQPSLTLSGAELDLFVRRWDDVLKIDNEM
;
A
#
# COMPACT_ATOMS: atom_id res chain seq x y z
N MET A 1 -20.17 -5.23 -13.33
CA MET A 1 -21.19 -5.98 -12.57
C MET A 1 -21.89 -5.03 -11.60
N ARG A 2 -23.13 -5.28 -11.18
CA ARG A 2 -23.76 -4.48 -10.12
C ARG A 2 -23.52 -5.15 -8.77
N PRO A 3 -23.24 -4.40 -7.68
CA PRO A 3 -23.07 -5.01 -6.37
C PRO A 3 -24.36 -5.73 -5.93
N PRO A 4 -24.25 -6.89 -5.26
CA PRO A 4 -25.40 -7.65 -4.82
C PRO A 4 -26.22 -6.84 -3.80
N LYS A 5 -27.55 -6.93 -3.89
CA LYS A 5 -28.43 -6.45 -2.82
C LYS A 5 -28.48 -7.49 -1.72
N ARG A 6 -28.31 -7.08 -0.47
CA ARG A 6 -28.30 -7.99 0.68
C ARG A 6 -29.16 -7.47 1.81
N ALA A 7 -29.83 -8.37 2.51
CA ALA A 7 -30.44 -8.07 3.80
C ALA A 7 -29.36 -7.93 4.89
N TYR A 8 -29.58 -6.99 5.80
CA TYR A 8 -28.73 -6.83 6.98
C TYR A 8 -28.93 -8.02 7.92
N LEU A 9 -27.83 -8.58 8.45
CA LEU A 9 -27.93 -9.62 9.47
C LEU A 9 -28.35 -9.00 10.81
N PRO A 10 -29.09 -9.75 11.66
CA PRO A 10 -29.51 -9.25 12.96
C PRO A 10 -28.31 -8.96 13.86
N ILE A 11 -28.40 -7.89 14.64
CA ILE A 11 -27.40 -7.49 15.63
C ILE A 11 -27.89 -7.98 16.99
N ASP A 12 -27.65 -9.25 17.28
CA ASP A 12 -28.15 -9.96 18.47
C ASP A 12 -27.10 -10.14 19.58
N HIS A 13 -25.83 -9.77 19.33
CA HIS A 13 -24.71 -9.84 20.28
C HIS A 13 -24.72 -11.12 21.15
N ASP A 14 -25.00 -12.27 20.52
CA ASP A 14 -25.11 -13.56 21.20
C ASP A 14 -23.85 -13.83 22.04
N PRO A 15 -23.96 -14.08 23.37
CA PRO A 15 -22.81 -14.41 24.21
C PRO A 15 -22.02 -15.64 23.75
N THR A 16 -22.62 -16.53 22.96
CA THR A 16 -21.96 -17.69 22.37
C THR A 16 -21.13 -17.34 21.13
N ASP A 17 -21.38 -16.18 20.51
CA ASP A 17 -20.62 -15.67 19.36
C ASP A 17 -19.24 -15.19 19.80
N THR A 18 -18.33 -16.16 19.91
CA THR A 18 -16.98 -15.95 20.40
C THR A 18 -15.94 -16.30 19.35
N TRP A 19 -14.79 -15.63 19.46
CA TRP A 19 -13.59 -15.84 18.68
C TRP A 19 -12.46 -16.29 19.60
N THR A 20 -11.59 -17.15 19.09
CA THR A 20 -10.43 -17.66 19.81
C THR A 20 -9.25 -17.73 18.86
N THR A 21 -8.05 -17.39 19.34
CA THR A 21 -6.84 -17.51 18.53
C THR A 21 -6.56 -18.95 18.13
N TYR A 22 -6.17 -19.16 16.87
CA TYR A 22 -5.61 -20.42 16.40
C TYR A 22 -4.10 -20.23 16.12
N PRO A 23 -3.23 -21.23 16.41
CA PRO A 23 -3.51 -22.51 17.08
C PRO A 23 -3.53 -22.42 18.61
N TYR A 24 -3.14 -21.29 19.19
CA TYR A 24 -2.79 -21.18 20.62
C TYR A 24 -3.98 -21.14 21.59
N ARG A 25 -5.22 -21.05 21.08
CA ARG A 25 -6.49 -21.10 21.85
C ARG A 25 -6.45 -20.25 23.13
N SER A 26 -6.11 -18.97 22.98
CA SER A 26 -6.15 -17.97 24.06
C SER A 26 -7.55 -17.78 24.65
N GLN A 27 -7.70 -16.87 25.62
CA GLN A 27 -9.01 -16.48 26.14
C GLN A 27 -9.98 -16.13 24.99
N ARG A 28 -11.22 -16.62 25.11
CA ARG A 28 -12.31 -16.32 24.18
C ARG A 28 -12.70 -14.86 24.31
N VAL A 29 -12.90 -14.20 23.18
CA VAL A 29 -13.41 -12.82 23.11
C VAL A 29 -14.69 -12.80 22.27
N PRO A 30 -15.60 -11.84 22.46
CA PRO A 30 -16.74 -11.67 21.56
C PRO A 30 -16.28 -11.51 20.10
N ALA A 31 -16.90 -12.24 19.18
CA ALA A 31 -16.54 -12.20 17.76
C ALA A 31 -17.29 -11.10 16.99
N HIS A 32 -18.53 -10.80 17.41
CA HIS A 32 -19.42 -9.83 16.77
C HIS A 32 -19.59 -10.08 15.26
N ARG A 33 -19.74 -11.35 14.85
CA ARG A 33 -19.70 -11.79 13.44
C ARG A 33 -20.69 -11.04 12.56
N ASN A 34 -21.93 -10.90 13.00
CA ASN A 34 -22.95 -10.19 12.23
C ASN A 34 -22.63 -8.69 12.08
N CYS A 35 -22.11 -8.06 13.13
CA CYS A 35 -21.72 -6.65 13.10
C CYS A 35 -20.54 -6.45 12.14
N VAL A 36 -19.48 -7.24 12.30
CA VAL A 36 -18.30 -7.22 11.43
C VAL A 36 -18.71 -7.46 9.98
N HIS A 37 -19.55 -8.47 9.73
CA HIS A 37 -19.99 -8.80 8.39
C HIS A 37 -20.73 -7.62 7.76
N ASN A 38 -21.74 -7.08 8.46
CA ASN A 38 -22.54 -5.97 7.95
C ASN A 38 -21.68 -4.74 7.65
N GLN A 39 -20.80 -4.33 8.57
CA GLN A 39 -19.94 -3.17 8.37
C GLN A 39 -18.86 -3.40 7.32
N SER A 40 -18.32 -4.62 7.23
CA SER A 40 -17.39 -5.00 6.17
C SER A 40 -18.08 -4.92 4.81
N PHE A 41 -19.33 -5.40 4.69
CA PHE A 41 -20.07 -5.31 3.45
C PHE A 41 -20.28 -3.84 3.01
N ASP A 42 -20.71 -2.97 3.92
CA ASP A 42 -20.90 -1.55 3.62
C ASP A 42 -19.61 -0.86 3.18
N LEU A 43 -18.49 -1.19 3.83
CA LEU A 43 -17.17 -0.71 3.45
C LEU A 43 -16.74 -1.21 2.06
N HIS A 44 -16.95 -2.49 1.78
CA HIS A 44 -16.62 -3.08 0.48
C HIS A 44 -17.46 -2.50 -0.66
N LEU A 45 -18.68 -2.01 -0.41
CA LEU A 45 -19.45 -1.27 -1.41
C LEU A 45 -18.76 0.06 -1.78
N ILE A 46 -18.24 0.78 -0.78
CA ILE A 46 -17.47 2.01 -1.04
C ILE A 46 -16.19 1.67 -1.82
N MET A 47 -15.44 0.67 -1.36
CA MET A 47 -14.20 0.23 -2.01
C MET A 47 -14.44 -0.26 -3.44
N TYR A 48 -15.55 -0.96 -3.69
CA TYR A 48 -15.93 -1.39 -5.03
C TYR A 48 -16.06 -0.20 -5.98
N GLU A 49 -16.74 0.87 -5.55
CA GLU A 49 -16.88 2.08 -6.36
C GLU A 49 -15.56 2.83 -6.56
N VAL A 50 -14.68 2.86 -5.55
CA VAL A 50 -13.32 3.40 -5.67
C VAL A 50 -12.54 2.63 -6.73
N ILE A 51 -12.52 1.30 -6.64
CA ILE A 51 -11.82 0.43 -7.59
C ILE A 51 -12.41 0.60 -9.00
N GLN A 52 -13.74 0.63 -9.15
CA GLN A 52 -14.38 0.90 -10.43
C GLN A 52 -13.99 2.28 -10.98
N PHE A 53 -13.90 3.31 -10.15
CA PHE A 53 -13.48 4.63 -10.58
C PHE A 53 -12.02 4.65 -11.07
N LEU A 54 -11.11 4.03 -10.33
CA LEU A 54 -9.69 3.91 -10.69
C LEU A 54 -9.49 3.07 -11.98
N ASN A 55 -10.25 1.98 -12.11
CA ASN A 55 -10.15 1.03 -13.22
C ASN A 55 -11.00 1.42 -14.45
N ALA A 56 -11.95 2.35 -14.34
CA ALA A 56 -12.75 2.82 -15.47
C ALA A 56 -11.93 3.52 -16.58
N GLY A 57 -10.63 3.76 -16.36
CA GLY A 57 -9.68 4.21 -17.38
C GLY A 57 -8.81 3.09 -17.98
N ALA A 58 -9.14 1.82 -17.75
CA ALA A 58 -8.44 0.66 -18.33
C ALA A 58 -9.11 0.14 -19.62
N GLN A 59 -10.35 0.55 -19.88
CA GLN A 59 -11.10 0.17 -21.10
C GLN A 59 -10.88 1.15 -22.26
N ASP A 60 -10.32 2.33 -22.00
CA ASP A 60 -10.12 3.39 -23.01
C ASP A 60 -9.08 4.42 -22.52
N GLU A 61 -7.85 4.37 -23.05
CA GLU A 61 -6.75 5.30 -22.71
C GLU A 61 -7.14 6.77 -22.95
N GLN A 62 -7.97 7.02 -23.96
CA GLN A 62 -8.47 8.35 -24.30
C GLN A 62 -9.35 8.93 -23.18
N THR A 63 -10.10 8.07 -22.48
CA THR A 63 -10.98 8.47 -21.37
C THR A 63 -10.20 8.73 -20.08
N ARG A 64 -9.00 8.13 -19.88
CA ARG A 64 -8.13 8.39 -18.72
C ARG A 64 -7.51 9.80 -18.79
N ASN A 65 -6.98 10.17 -19.95
CA ASN A 65 -6.34 11.47 -20.18
C ASN A 65 -7.35 12.63 -20.30
N SER A 66 -8.63 12.33 -20.49
CA SER A 66 -9.73 13.32 -20.63
C SER A 66 -10.48 13.59 -19.31
N ARG A 67 -10.07 12.99 -18.18
CA ARG A 67 -10.68 13.30 -16.88
C ARG A 67 -10.21 14.66 -16.39
N SER A 68 -11.11 15.64 -16.42
CA SER A 68 -10.88 16.91 -15.74
C SER A 68 -10.55 16.68 -14.26
N TYR A 69 -9.51 17.35 -13.76
CA TYR A 69 -9.12 17.38 -12.35
C TYR A 69 -10.32 17.60 -11.42
N SER A 70 -11.20 18.54 -11.77
CA SER A 70 -12.43 18.84 -11.00
C SER A 70 -13.38 17.65 -10.83
N LYS A 71 -13.41 16.72 -11.79
CA LYS A 71 -14.22 15.49 -11.69
C LYS A 71 -13.58 14.49 -10.76
N VAL A 72 -12.24 14.34 -10.81
CA VAL A 72 -11.48 13.48 -9.91
C VAL A 72 -11.61 13.98 -8.47
N GLU A 73 -11.38 15.27 -8.26
CA GLU A 73 -11.50 15.92 -6.96
C GLU A 73 -12.88 15.69 -6.34
N ARG A 74 -13.96 16.03 -7.06
CA ARG A 74 -15.35 15.81 -6.58
C ARG A 74 -15.64 14.36 -6.18
N VAL A 75 -15.18 13.39 -6.97
CA VAL A 75 -15.40 11.97 -6.68
C VAL A 75 -14.59 11.54 -5.45
N THR A 76 -13.34 12.00 -5.33
CA THR A 76 -12.50 11.79 -4.14
C THR A 76 -13.14 12.37 -2.88
N ILE A 77 -13.69 13.60 -2.93
CA ILE A 77 -14.45 14.20 -1.82
C ILE A 77 -15.59 13.26 -1.40
N SER A 78 -16.37 12.81 -2.39
CA SER A 78 -17.52 11.94 -2.13
C SER A 78 -17.13 10.62 -1.46
N PHE A 79 -16.03 9.99 -1.90
CA PHE A 79 -15.52 8.78 -1.26
C PHE A 79 -15.05 9.04 0.17
N TYR A 80 -14.34 10.14 0.41
CA TYR A 80 -13.90 10.53 1.74
C TYR A 80 -15.05 10.73 2.71
N GLU A 81 -16.07 11.46 2.30
CA GLU A 81 -17.25 11.74 3.13
C GLU A 81 -17.97 10.45 3.49
N ARG A 82 -18.11 9.53 2.54
CA ARG A 82 -18.74 8.21 2.76
C ARG A 82 -17.91 7.33 3.69
N LEU A 83 -16.59 7.26 3.51
CA LEU A 83 -15.70 6.52 4.41
C LEU A 83 -15.72 7.12 5.83
N THR A 84 -15.72 8.44 5.94
CA THR A 84 -15.79 9.15 7.22
C THR A 84 -17.12 8.91 7.91
N HIS A 85 -18.23 8.99 7.16
CA HIS A 85 -19.56 8.71 7.66
C HIS A 85 -19.67 7.25 8.15
N TRP A 86 -19.25 6.30 7.31
CA TRP A 86 -19.21 4.88 7.66
C TRP A 86 -18.41 4.62 8.94
N SER A 87 -17.21 5.22 9.06
CA SER A 87 -16.38 5.07 10.25
C SER A 87 -17.04 5.65 11.51
N ARG A 88 -17.81 6.73 11.40
CA ARG A 88 -18.54 7.33 12.53
C ARG A 88 -19.78 6.53 12.91
N SER A 89 -20.39 5.84 11.95
CA SER A 89 -21.57 4.99 12.16
C SER A 89 -21.25 3.58 12.67
N LEU A 90 -19.98 3.26 12.90
CA LEU A 90 -19.60 1.96 13.44
C LEU A 90 -20.27 1.72 14.81
N PRO A 91 -20.91 0.54 15.01
CA PRO A 91 -21.40 0.13 16.32
C PRO A 91 -20.28 0.18 17.38
N GLU A 92 -20.64 0.48 18.63
CA GLU A 92 -19.67 0.57 19.75
C GLU A 92 -18.79 -0.69 19.86
N CYS A 93 -19.36 -1.87 19.63
CA CYS A 93 -18.64 -3.15 19.69
C CYS A 93 -17.53 -3.29 18.63
N LEU A 94 -17.52 -2.45 17.58
CA LEU A 94 -16.50 -2.45 16.52
C LEU A 94 -15.54 -1.26 16.61
N LYS A 95 -15.75 -0.32 17.54
CA LYS A 95 -14.85 0.82 17.70
C LYS A 95 -13.48 0.38 18.21
N GLU A 96 -12.46 1.14 17.82
CA GLU A 96 -11.07 0.91 18.21
C GLU A 96 -10.97 0.83 19.75
N GLY A 97 -10.27 -0.19 20.26
CA GLY A 97 -10.05 -0.37 21.70
C GLY A 97 -11.06 -1.25 22.44
N GLN A 98 -12.23 -1.55 21.88
CA GLN A 98 -13.27 -2.34 22.58
C GLN A 98 -13.03 -3.85 22.50
N THR A 99 -13.12 -4.43 21.30
CA THR A 99 -12.79 -5.84 21.06
C THR A 99 -11.89 -5.96 19.85
N TRP A 100 -10.64 -6.36 20.09
CA TRP A 100 -9.69 -6.59 19.01
C TRP A 100 -9.73 -8.04 18.57
N THR A 101 -10.52 -8.33 17.54
CA THR A 101 -10.38 -9.55 16.74
C THR A 101 -9.65 -9.21 15.44
N PRO A 102 -9.04 -10.20 14.75
CA PRO A 102 -8.44 -9.97 13.44
C PRO A 102 -9.39 -9.32 12.44
N ALA A 103 -10.69 -9.66 12.50
CA ALA A 103 -11.68 -9.12 11.58
C ALA A 103 -12.03 -7.65 11.88
N VAL A 104 -12.10 -7.25 13.16
CA VAL A 104 -12.26 -5.84 13.55
C VAL A 104 -11.04 -5.02 13.11
N ILE A 105 -9.83 -5.55 13.28
CA ILE A 105 -8.62 -4.87 12.80
C ILE A 105 -8.62 -4.75 11.28
N GLY A 106 -9.02 -5.82 10.58
CA GLY A 106 -9.19 -5.79 9.13
C GLY A 106 -10.14 -4.71 8.65
N LEU A 107 -11.24 -4.52 9.37
CA LEU A 107 -12.19 -3.44 9.10
C LEU A 107 -11.52 -2.07 9.21
N HIS A 108 -10.73 -1.85 10.26
CA HIS A 108 -10.01 -0.60 10.47
C HIS A 108 -8.88 -0.38 9.49
N TYR A 109 -8.21 -1.42 8.96
CA TYR A 109 -7.21 -1.22 7.89
C TYR A 109 -7.79 -0.58 6.65
N LEU A 110 -8.95 -1.09 6.22
CA LEU A 110 -9.64 -0.62 5.03
C LEU A 110 -10.14 0.83 5.19
N LYS A 111 -10.31 1.32 6.44
CA LYS A 111 -10.59 2.73 6.77
C LYS A 111 -9.41 3.65 6.51
N VAL A 112 -8.17 3.19 6.77
CA VAL A 112 -7.00 4.08 6.87
C VAL A 112 -6.56 4.64 5.50
N HIS A 113 -7.18 4.23 4.39
CA HIS A 113 -6.83 4.76 3.08
C HIS A 113 -7.11 6.27 2.99
N PRO A 114 -6.09 7.09 2.65
CA PRO A 114 -6.24 8.53 2.52
C PRO A 114 -6.93 8.82 1.19
N SER A 115 -8.14 9.31 1.25
CA SER A 115 -8.74 9.99 0.11
C SER A 115 -9.38 11.29 0.54
N ALA A 116 -8.84 11.95 1.56
CA ALA A 116 -9.25 13.32 1.84
C ALA A 116 -8.92 14.18 0.61
N PRO A 117 -9.87 14.99 0.11
CA PRO A 117 -9.57 15.92 -0.94
C PRO A 117 -8.63 16.99 -0.40
N ALA A 118 -7.40 16.94 -0.86
CA ALA A 118 -6.42 17.94 -0.50
C ALA A 118 -6.52 19.10 -1.47
N SER A 119 -6.97 20.26 -0.98
CA SER A 119 -6.91 21.51 -1.73
C SER A 119 -5.46 22.02 -1.90
N LEU A 120 -4.48 21.41 -1.22
CA LEU A 120 -3.04 21.71 -1.26
C LEU A 120 -2.23 20.42 -1.10
N ALA A 121 -1.20 20.22 -1.94
CA ALA A 121 -0.35 19.02 -1.95
C ALA A 121 0.27 18.68 -0.57
N SER A 122 0.64 19.70 0.21
CA SER A 122 1.18 19.53 1.56
C SER A 122 0.17 18.93 2.56
N SER A 123 -1.10 19.29 2.45
CA SER A 123 -2.17 18.71 3.27
C SER A 123 -2.45 17.25 2.89
N ALA A 124 -2.28 16.91 1.61
CA ALA A 124 -2.42 15.54 1.12
C ALA A 124 -1.34 14.63 1.71
N GLN A 125 -0.09 15.08 1.63
CA GLN A 125 1.08 14.35 2.10
C GLN A 125 1.01 14.10 3.60
N GLN A 126 0.69 15.12 4.39
CA GLN A 126 0.51 14.98 5.84
C GLN A 126 -0.60 13.99 6.19
N GLN A 127 -1.70 13.98 5.43
CA GLN A 127 -2.78 13.01 5.61
C GLN A 127 -2.32 11.59 5.28
N CYS A 128 -1.57 11.40 4.18
CA CYS A 128 -0.99 10.12 3.82
C CYS A 128 -0.04 9.61 4.91
N ILE A 129 0.84 10.47 5.45
CA ILE A 129 1.74 10.11 6.55
C ILE A 129 0.92 9.73 7.79
N SER A 130 -0.07 10.54 8.18
CA SER A 130 -0.95 10.22 9.32
C SER A 130 -1.66 8.89 9.13
N SER A 131 -2.11 8.59 7.91
CA SER A 131 -2.68 7.28 7.55
C SER A 131 -1.64 6.16 7.69
N ALA A 132 -0.43 6.33 7.16
CA ALA A 132 0.62 5.32 7.28
C ALA A 132 0.99 5.02 8.74
N LEU A 133 1.04 6.04 9.59
CA LEU A 133 1.25 5.90 11.03
C LEU A 133 0.11 5.12 11.71
N ALA A 134 -1.14 5.38 11.33
CA ALA A 134 -2.30 4.63 11.85
C ALA A 134 -2.30 3.16 11.38
N VAL A 135 -1.92 2.87 10.13
CA VAL A 135 -1.72 1.49 9.65
C VAL A 135 -0.64 0.79 10.48
N ARG A 136 0.48 1.47 10.75
CA ARG A 136 1.52 0.95 11.62
C ARG A 136 0.97 0.62 13.01
N ASP A 137 0.17 1.51 13.62
CA ASP A 137 -0.36 1.31 14.96
C ASP A 137 -1.32 0.08 15.01
N LEU A 138 -2.12 -0.10 13.96
CA LEU A 138 -2.94 -1.31 13.78
C LEU A 138 -2.07 -2.57 13.63
N MET A 139 -0.96 -2.49 12.90
CA MET A 139 -0.07 -3.65 12.68
C MET A 139 0.65 -4.06 13.96
N ASN A 140 1.10 -3.08 14.74
CA ASN A 140 1.69 -3.32 16.05
C ASN A 140 0.66 -3.87 17.03
N THR A 141 -0.58 -3.36 17.00
CA THR A 141 -1.69 -3.92 17.77
C THR A 141 -1.93 -5.38 17.39
N TYR A 142 -1.95 -5.69 16.09
CA TYR A 142 -2.08 -7.06 15.61
C TYR A 142 -0.94 -7.94 16.11
N ARG A 143 0.30 -7.52 15.90
CA ARG A 143 1.51 -8.25 16.31
C ARG A 143 1.54 -8.52 17.82
N SER A 144 1.13 -7.54 18.64
CA SER A 144 1.13 -7.66 20.10
C SER A 144 0.13 -8.71 20.60
N LYS A 145 -0.99 -8.88 19.90
CA LYS A 145 -2.05 -9.84 20.25
C LYS A 145 -1.83 -11.20 19.62
N TRP A 146 -1.25 -11.25 18.43
CA TRP A 146 -1.05 -12.48 17.67
C TRP A 146 0.39 -12.62 17.20
N ARG A 147 1.06 -13.64 17.75
CA ARG A 147 2.49 -13.88 17.58
C ARG A 147 2.94 -14.18 16.15
N ARG A 148 2.02 -14.58 15.27
CA ARG A 148 2.33 -15.07 13.92
C ARG A 148 1.83 -14.11 12.85
N ILE A 149 2.60 -13.05 12.61
CA ILE A 149 2.28 -12.01 11.63
C ILE A 149 2.40 -12.52 10.17
N GLU A 150 3.11 -13.62 9.96
CA GLU A 150 3.26 -14.29 8.68
C GLU A 150 1.98 -15.01 8.20
N TYR A 151 0.89 -14.99 8.98
CA TYR A 151 -0.42 -15.52 8.61
C TYR A 151 -1.46 -14.42 8.38
N GLN A 152 -1.01 -13.18 8.24
CA GLN A 152 -1.87 -12.07 7.86
C GLN A 152 -2.47 -12.30 6.47
N PRO A 153 -3.71 -11.82 6.24
CA PRO A 153 -4.32 -11.81 4.91
C PRO A 153 -3.46 -11.06 3.88
N VAL A 154 -3.49 -11.52 2.62
CA VAL A 154 -2.61 -11.02 1.55
C VAL A 154 -2.93 -9.57 1.20
N GLU A 155 -4.20 -9.17 1.31
CA GLU A 155 -4.69 -7.81 1.09
C GLU A 155 -3.96 -6.78 1.97
N TYR A 156 -3.44 -7.17 3.14
CA TYR A 156 -2.69 -6.25 4.00
C TYR A 156 -1.31 -5.89 3.47
N MET A 157 -0.75 -6.72 2.59
CA MET A 157 0.57 -6.45 2.00
C MET A 157 0.53 -5.22 1.08
N GLN A 158 -0.58 -4.98 0.39
CA GLN A 158 -0.75 -3.77 -0.43
C GLN A 158 -0.76 -2.51 0.43
N PHE A 159 -1.46 -2.53 1.58
CA PHE A 159 -1.44 -1.42 2.52
C PHE A 159 -0.04 -1.17 3.10
N ILE A 160 0.68 -2.24 3.45
CA ILE A 160 2.07 -2.12 3.90
C ILE A 160 2.95 -1.51 2.81
N ALA A 161 2.81 -1.96 1.55
CA ALA A 161 3.58 -1.39 0.44
C ALA A 161 3.33 0.11 0.30
N VAL A 162 2.07 0.55 0.24
CA VAL A 162 1.71 1.97 0.14
C VAL A 162 2.27 2.76 1.31
N CYS A 163 2.15 2.26 2.55
CA CYS A 163 2.67 2.94 3.73
C CYS A 163 4.20 3.04 3.71
N LEU A 164 4.90 2.00 3.26
CA LEU A 164 6.36 2.04 3.13
C LEU A 164 6.80 3.10 2.11
N PHE A 165 6.14 3.23 0.97
CA PHE A 165 6.46 4.29 0.00
C PHE A 165 6.15 5.69 0.53
N VAL A 166 4.99 5.88 1.18
CA VAL A 166 4.64 7.16 1.79
C VAL A 166 5.67 7.58 2.85
N LEU A 167 6.12 6.64 3.68
CA LEU A 167 7.08 6.93 4.75
C LEU A 167 8.52 7.06 4.23
N LEU A 168 8.86 6.41 3.12
CA LEU A 168 10.17 6.53 2.47
C LEU A 168 10.47 7.98 2.08
N GLU A 169 9.45 8.75 1.72
CA GLU A 169 9.54 10.18 1.37
C GLU A 169 9.71 11.11 2.60
N ASP A 170 9.55 10.61 3.83
CA ASP A 170 9.54 11.39 5.08
C ASP A 170 10.45 10.80 6.17
N LEU A 171 11.57 10.19 5.79
CA LEU A 171 12.48 9.52 6.74
C LEU A 171 13.24 10.49 7.66
N ASP A 172 13.28 11.78 7.36
CA ASP A 172 13.87 12.79 8.25
C ASP A 172 13.05 12.97 9.54
N ALA A 173 11.75 12.70 9.48
CA ALA A 173 10.89 12.75 10.65
C ALA A 173 11.07 11.49 11.51
N PRO A 174 11.45 11.60 12.80
CA PRO A 174 11.72 10.43 13.64
C PRO A 174 10.55 9.45 13.75
N ARG A 175 9.31 9.98 13.78
CA ARG A 175 8.09 9.15 13.83
C ARG A 175 7.88 8.33 12.56
N SER A 176 8.13 8.94 11.40
CA SER A 176 7.96 8.31 10.10
C SER A 176 9.07 7.29 9.85
N SER A 177 10.31 7.64 10.19
CA SER A 177 11.47 6.74 10.20
C SER A 177 11.23 5.50 11.06
N GLN A 178 10.78 5.69 12.30
CA GLN A 178 10.45 4.57 13.19
C GLN A 178 9.33 3.69 12.61
N ALA A 179 8.26 4.31 12.10
CA ALA A 179 7.15 3.57 11.50
C ALA A 179 7.58 2.78 10.26
N PHE A 180 8.48 3.35 9.45
CA PHE A 180 9.06 2.69 8.28
C PHE A 180 9.83 1.43 8.72
N VAL A 181 10.71 1.53 9.72
CA VAL A 181 11.46 0.39 10.27
C VAL A 181 10.50 -0.70 10.76
N GLU A 182 9.49 -0.33 11.55
CA GLU A 182 8.52 -1.28 12.12
C GLU A 182 7.74 -2.01 11.02
N LEU A 183 7.27 -1.29 9.99
CA LEU A 183 6.58 -1.86 8.84
C LEU A 183 7.51 -2.72 7.96
N SER A 184 8.78 -2.36 7.81
CA SER A 184 9.78 -3.19 7.12
C SER A 184 10.01 -4.51 7.83
N VAL A 185 10.06 -4.53 9.17
CA VAL A 185 10.15 -5.78 9.97
C VAL A 185 8.91 -6.65 9.77
N ILE A 186 7.73 -6.05 9.71
CA ILE A 186 6.48 -6.74 9.44
C ILE A 186 6.48 -7.36 8.03
N ALA A 187 6.81 -6.57 7.00
CA ALA A 187 6.94 -7.03 5.62
C ALA A 187 7.96 -8.16 5.50
N ARG A 188 9.10 -8.04 6.19
CA ARG A 188 10.14 -9.08 6.27
C ARG A 188 9.65 -10.39 6.88
N SER A 189 8.80 -10.30 7.89
CA SER A 189 8.19 -11.48 8.50
C SER A 189 7.24 -12.17 7.53
N MET A 190 6.42 -11.40 6.79
CA MET A 190 5.52 -11.92 5.75
C MET A 190 6.28 -12.54 4.56
N ALA A 191 7.43 -11.97 4.20
CA ALA A 191 8.31 -12.42 3.13
C ALA A 191 8.82 -13.86 3.32
N ARG A 192 8.75 -14.43 4.53
CA ARG A 192 9.04 -15.85 4.77
C ARG A 192 8.07 -16.79 4.05
N ARG A 193 6.82 -16.35 3.86
CA ARG A 193 5.75 -17.16 3.31
C ARG A 193 5.26 -16.66 1.94
N TYR A 194 5.28 -15.36 1.73
CA TYR A 194 4.66 -14.75 0.55
C TYR A 194 5.69 -14.12 -0.36
N GLN A 195 5.69 -14.55 -1.63
CA GLN A 195 6.54 -13.95 -2.66
C GLN A 195 6.22 -12.47 -2.86
N LEU A 196 4.93 -12.07 -2.82
CA LEU A 196 4.52 -10.66 -2.88
C LEU A 196 5.27 -9.79 -1.86
N ALA A 197 5.35 -10.22 -0.60
CA ALA A 197 6.05 -9.47 0.43
C ALA A 197 7.57 -9.36 0.15
N ARG A 198 8.18 -10.38 -0.45
CA ARG A 198 9.58 -10.29 -0.92
C ARG A 198 9.73 -9.27 -2.06
N GLY A 199 8.79 -9.27 -3.00
CA GLY A 199 8.73 -8.30 -4.10
C GLY A 199 8.59 -6.86 -3.60
N ILE A 200 7.70 -6.62 -2.63
CA ILE A 200 7.51 -5.32 -2.00
C ILE A 200 8.81 -4.83 -1.34
N LEU A 201 9.48 -5.68 -0.55
CA LEU A 201 10.76 -5.33 0.06
C LEU A 201 11.80 -4.98 -0.99
N ARG A 202 11.90 -5.77 -2.05
CA ARG A 202 12.87 -5.50 -3.11
C ARG A 202 12.56 -4.17 -3.82
N LEU A 203 11.29 -3.88 -4.08
CA LEU A 203 10.90 -2.63 -4.73
C LEU A 203 11.24 -1.43 -3.85
N VAL A 204 10.90 -1.46 -2.56
CA VAL A 204 11.25 -0.38 -1.61
C VAL A 204 12.77 -0.16 -1.54
N GLN A 205 13.54 -1.25 -1.49
CA GLN A 205 15.01 -1.18 -1.47
C GLN A 205 15.57 -0.52 -2.74
N LEU A 206 15.05 -0.89 -3.91
CA LEU A 206 15.50 -0.33 -5.19
C LEU A 206 15.09 1.13 -5.33
N SER A 207 13.86 1.49 -4.98
CA SER A 207 13.40 2.87 -5.00
C SER A 207 14.21 3.76 -4.07
N GLY A 208 14.55 3.29 -2.86
CA GLY A 208 15.44 4.03 -1.96
C GLY A 208 16.83 4.26 -2.56
N ARG A 209 17.41 3.26 -3.25
CA ARG A 209 18.71 3.41 -3.94
C ARG A 209 18.63 4.38 -5.11
N GLU A 210 17.60 4.26 -5.94
CA GLU A 210 17.37 5.12 -7.10
C GLU A 210 17.20 6.59 -6.70
N GLN A 211 16.48 6.84 -5.61
CA GLN A 211 16.25 8.19 -5.08
C GLN A 211 17.42 8.70 -4.19
N ASN A 212 18.50 7.93 -4.06
CA ASN A 212 19.64 8.22 -3.17
C ASN A 212 19.23 8.50 -1.71
N ILE A 213 18.18 7.82 -1.25
CA ILE A 213 17.66 7.94 0.12
C ILE A 213 18.47 7.04 1.04
N VAL A 214 18.99 7.62 2.13
CA VAL A 214 19.66 6.87 3.18
C VAL A 214 18.61 6.26 4.10
N LEU A 215 18.51 4.94 4.09
CA LEU A 215 17.58 4.22 4.98
C LEU A 215 18.08 4.28 6.44
N PRO A 216 17.16 4.26 7.43
CA PRO A 216 17.53 4.11 8.84
C PRO A 216 18.40 2.86 9.07
N GLU A 217 19.34 2.93 10.00
CA GLU A 217 20.36 1.89 10.22
C GLU A 217 19.73 0.50 10.41
N GLU A 218 18.66 0.41 11.21
CA GLU A 218 17.95 -0.83 11.47
C GLU A 218 17.26 -1.40 10.21
N ALA A 219 16.69 -0.52 9.38
CA ALA A 219 16.11 -0.93 8.10
C ALA A 219 17.21 -1.34 7.11
N GLN A 220 18.33 -0.62 7.08
CA GLN A 220 19.45 -0.89 6.19
C GLN A 220 20.01 -2.30 6.44
N GLN A 221 20.24 -2.67 7.71
CA GLN A 221 20.65 -4.03 8.07
C GLN A 221 19.64 -5.07 7.60
N LEU A 222 18.34 -4.83 7.86
CA LEU A 222 17.28 -5.75 7.44
C LEU A 222 17.26 -5.98 5.92
N TYR A 223 17.40 -4.91 5.12
CA TYR A 223 17.42 -5.01 3.66
C TYR A 223 18.67 -5.69 3.12
N GLN A 224 19.84 -5.49 3.75
CA GLN A 224 21.07 -6.19 3.39
C GLN A 224 20.97 -7.69 3.68
N GLU A 225 20.47 -8.07 4.86
CA GLU A 225 20.23 -9.47 5.22
C GLU A 225 19.23 -10.14 4.28
N PHE A 226 18.15 -9.42 3.94
CA PHE A 226 17.16 -9.87 2.96
C PHE A 226 17.79 -10.08 1.58
N GLU A 227 18.62 -9.15 1.10
CA GLU A 227 19.28 -9.26 -0.21
C GLU A 227 20.24 -10.46 -0.26
N LEU A 228 21.02 -10.68 0.80
CA LEU A 228 21.88 -11.86 0.92
C LEU A 228 21.09 -13.17 0.90
N GLU A 229 19.99 -13.24 1.66
CA GLU A 229 19.09 -14.41 1.66
C GLU A 229 18.48 -14.63 0.27
N TRP A 230 18.00 -13.54 -0.35
CA TRP A 230 17.37 -13.56 -1.66
C TRP A 230 18.28 -14.12 -2.75
N PHE A 231 19.55 -13.71 -2.77
CA PHE A 231 20.53 -14.25 -3.71
C PHE A 231 20.89 -15.71 -3.43
N ARG A 232 21.04 -16.10 -2.15
CA ARG A 232 21.39 -17.48 -1.75
C ARG A 232 20.36 -18.51 -2.15
N PHE A 233 19.07 -18.16 -2.12
CA PHE A 233 17.97 -19.08 -2.44
C PHE A 233 17.52 -19.02 -3.91
N GLY A 234 18.28 -18.41 -4.82
CA GLY A 234 17.89 -18.29 -6.23
C GLY A 234 16.62 -17.46 -6.44
N GLY A 235 16.37 -16.49 -5.56
CA GLY A 235 15.14 -15.67 -5.58
C GLY A 235 14.91 -14.95 -6.90
N VAL A 236 15.98 -14.63 -7.63
CA VAL A 236 15.92 -14.00 -8.96
C VAL A 236 15.19 -14.90 -9.98
N GLU A 237 15.46 -16.21 -9.97
CA GLU A 237 14.86 -17.16 -10.91
C GLU A 237 13.43 -17.55 -10.51
N GLN A 238 13.18 -17.77 -9.22
CA GLN A 238 11.83 -18.06 -8.70
C GLN A 238 10.86 -16.88 -8.85
N PHE A 239 11.35 -15.65 -8.72
CA PHE A 239 10.52 -14.47 -8.90
C PHE A 239 10.27 -14.17 -10.38
N SER A 240 11.26 -14.41 -11.26
CA SER A 240 11.07 -14.27 -12.71
C SER A 240 10.14 -15.34 -13.30
N SER A 241 10.03 -16.53 -12.70
CA SER A 241 9.10 -17.57 -13.15
C SER A 241 7.69 -17.42 -12.58
N SER A 242 7.56 -16.95 -11.34
CA SER A 242 6.26 -16.72 -10.69
C SER A 242 5.65 -15.35 -11.02
N TYR A 243 6.47 -14.38 -11.42
CA TYR A 243 6.08 -13.00 -11.74
C TYR A 243 6.92 -12.46 -12.93
N PRO A 244 6.73 -12.99 -14.16
CA PRO A 244 7.55 -12.67 -15.33
C PRO A 244 7.60 -11.18 -15.70
N ASN A 245 6.64 -10.37 -15.23
CA ASN A 245 6.56 -8.94 -15.55
C ASN A 245 7.31 -8.02 -14.56
N PHE A 246 7.64 -8.52 -13.35
CA PHE A 246 8.46 -7.74 -12.41
C PHE A 246 9.93 -7.79 -12.79
N SER A 247 10.44 -8.92 -13.30
CA SER A 247 11.80 -8.98 -13.84
C SER A 247 11.97 -8.06 -15.05
N LEU A 248 10.93 -7.87 -15.87
CA LEU A 248 10.89 -6.86 -16.94
C LEU A 248 10.89 -5.42 -16.39
N SER A 249 10.14 -5.14 -15.33
CA SER A 249 10.10 -3.82 -14.67
C SER A 249 11.45 -3.50 -14.00
N MET A 250 12.07 -4.48 -13.34
CA MET A 250 13.42 -4.35 -12.78
C MET A 250 14.50 -4.22 -13.86
N ARG A 251 14.35 -4.90 -15.01
CA ARG A 251 15.25 -4.74 -16.16
C ARG A 251 15.08 -3.38 -16.83
N SER A 252 13.87 -2.83 -16.89
CA SER A 252 13.63 -1.47 -17.39
C SER A 252 14.30 -0.43 -16.48
N LEU A 253 14.16 -0.58 -15.15
CA LEU A 253 14.84 0.23 -14.14
C LEU A 253 16.37 0.05 -14.16
N ALA A 254 16.86 -1.14 -14.49
CA ALA A 254 18.29 -1.39 -14.66
C ALA A 254 18.82 -0.88 -16.01
N ALA A 255 18.01 -0.91 -17.06
CA ALA A 255 18.37 -0.47 -18.41
C ALA A 255 18.41 1.06 -18.52
N SER A 256 17.53 1.78 -17.82
CA SER A 256 17.60 3.24 -17.65
C SER A 256 18.88 3.68 -16.93
N ASN A 257 19.54 2.78 -16.19
CA ASN A 257 20.82 3.01 -15.53
C ASN A 257 22.05 2.66 -16.38
N SER A 258 21.89 2.18 -17.62
CA SER A 258 22.99 1.68 -18.45
C SER A 258 23.22 2.42 -19.78
N SER A 259 22.73 3.65 -19.93
CA SER A 259 23.13 4.51 -21.05
C SER A 259 24.41 5.30 -20.70
N PRO A 260 25.56 5.05 -21.35
CA PRO A 260 26.73 5.92 -21.22
C PRO A 260 26.54 7.20 -22.06
N PRO A 261 27.26 8.30 -21.75
CA PRO A 261 27.18 9.53 -22.54
C PRO A 261 27.91 9.34 -23.87
N GLY A 262 27.16 9.20 -24.95
CA GLY A 262 27.69 9.29 -26.31
C GLY A 262 27.74 10.75 -26.73
N GLY A 263 28.90 11.38 -26.56
CA GLY A 263 29.22 12.66 -27.20
C GLY A 263 29.76 12.43 -28.62
N SER A 264 29.25 13.18 -29.59
CA SER A 264 29.97 13.86 -30.69
C SER A 264 28.94 14.43 -31.67
N ASP A 265 28.81 15.76 -31.72
CA ASP A 265 29.19 16.52 -32.93
C ASP A 265 28.98 18.03 -32.72
N ASP A 266 30.08 18.74 -32.92
CA ASP A 266 30.29 20.06 -33.55
C ASP A 266 29.48 21.32 -33.19
N GLY A 267 30.23 22.37 -32.80
CA GLY A 267 30.06 23.71 -33.37
C GLY A 267 29.86 24.88 -32.39
N ASN A 268 30.84 25.78 -32.35
CA ASN A 268 30.85 27.18 -31.85
C ASN A 268 29.50 27.86 -31.54
N ASP A 269 29.39 28.67 -30.48
CA ASP A 269 29.76 30.10 -30.49
C ASP A 269 29.42 30.83 -29.17
N ASP A 270 30.30 31.77 -28.81
CA ASP A 270 30.26 32.92 -27.88
C ASP A 270 29.25 33.09 -26.70
N GLY A 271 29.84 33.21 -25.50
CA GLY A 271 29.70 34.38 -24.61
C GLY A 271 28.36 34.70 -23.93
N ASN A 272 28.26 34.46 -22.61
CA ASN A 272 28.18 35.52 -21.57
C ASN A 272 27.74 34.93 -20.21
N SER A 273 28.42 35.40 -19.16
CA SER A 273 28.22 34.98 -17.77
C SER A 273 27.13 35.79 -17.09
N THR A 274 26.06 35.17 -16.61
CA THR A 274 25.38 35.63 -15.39
C THR A 274 24.64 34.48 -14.69
N LYS A 275 25.08 34.21 -13.46
CA LYS A 275 24.50 33.29 -12.47
C LYS A 275 23.00 33.54 -12.25
N GLN A 276 22.18 32.54 -12.53
CA GLN A 276 20.96 32.27 -11.75
C GLN A 276 20.98 30.80 -11.35
N ARG A 277 21.25 30.57 -10.06
CA ARG A 277 21.14 29.27 -9.40
C ARG A 277 19.64 28.97 -9.26
N ASN A 278 19.09 28.24 -10.22
CA ASN A 278 17.81 27.56 -10.05
C ASN A 278 18.11 26.18 -9.46
N ASP A 279 17.82 26.04 -8.16
CA ASP A 279 17.70 24.74 -7.50
C ASP A 279 16.45 24.02 -8.08
N ASN A 280 16.58 23.48 -9.29
CA ASN A 280 15.62 22.53 -9.85
C ASN A 280 15.95 21.15 -9.28
N GLN A 281 15.55 20.91 -8.03
CA GLN A 281 15.43 19.56 -7.52
C GLN A 281 14.11 19.00 -8.08
N PRO A 282 14.13 18.01 -8.98
CA PRO A 282 12.88 17.44 -9.48
C PRO A 282 12.25 16.65 -8.33
N SER A 283 11.12 17.14 -7.81
CA SER A 283 10.27 16.38 -6.89
C SER A 283 9.68 15.21 -7.66
N LEU A 284 10.38 14.07 -7.67
CA LEU A 284 9.94 12.85 -8.31
C LEU A 284 9.19 12.01 -7.29
N THR A 285 7.98 12.47 -6.97
CA THR A 285 6.91 11.56 -6.53
C THR A 285 6.83 10.46 -7.58
N LEU A 286 6.93 9.18 -7.19
CA LEU A 286 6.49 8.09 -8.04
C LEU A 286 5.10 8.47 -8.55
N SER A 287 4.98 8.71 -9.85
CA SER A 287 3.74 9.30 -10.35
C SER A 287 2.63 8.30 -10.07
N GLY A 288 1.43 8.78 -9.72
CA GLY A 288 0.27 7.92 -9.56
C GLY A 288 0.05 7.01 -10.78
N ALA A 289 0.58 7.38 -11.95
CA ALA A 289 0.58 6.58 -13.16
C ALA A 289 1.50 5.35 -13.12
N GLU A 290 2.67 5.42 -12.47
CA GLU A 290 3.63 4.30 -12.33
C GLU A 290 3.19 3.33 -11.24
N LEU A 291 2.66 3.85 -10.13
CA LEU A 291 2.01 3.05 -9.10
C LEU A 291 0.75 2.38 -9.67
N ASP A 292 -0.08 3.10 -10.43
CA ASP A 292 -1.22 2.53 -11.17
C ASP A 292 -0.76 1.50 -12.21
N LEU A 293 0.38 1.70 -12.90
CA LEU A 293 0.88 0.74 -13.88
C LEU A 293 1.28 -0.58 -13.21
N PHE A 294 1.92 -0.46 -12.05
CA PHE A 294 2.27 -1.59 -11.19
C PHE A 294 1.01 -2.30 -10.67
N VAL A 295 0.03 -1.57 -10.14
CA VAL A 295 -1.24 -2.12 -9.63
C VAL A 295 -2.12 -2.71 -10.75
N ARG A 296 -2.17 -2.09 -11.93
CA ARG A 296 -2.94 -2.61 -13.09
C ARG A 296 -2.34 -3.88 -13.67
N ARG A 297 -1.01 -3.94 -13.82
CA ARG A 297 -0.31 -5.16 -14.25
C ARG A 297 -0.38 -6.27 -13.20
N TRP A 298 -0.60 -5.89 -11.93
CA TRP A 298 -0.85 -6.81 -10.82
C TRP A 298 -2.26 -7.44 -10.90
N ASP A 299 -3.29 -6.66 -11.23
CA ASP A 299 -4.67 -7.16 -11.44
C ASP A 299 -4.76 -8.12 -12.64
N ASP A 300 -3.97 -7.91 -13.70
CA ASP A 300 -3.92 -8.82 -14.87
C ASP A 300 -3.29 -10.18 -14.55
N VAL A 301 -2.42 -10.26 -13.54
CA VAL A 301 -1.81 -11.52 -13.07
C VAL A 301 -2.74 -12.29 -12.11
N LEU A 302 -3.71 -11.60 -11.50
CA LEU A 302 -4.74 -12.23 -10.66
C LEU A 302 -5.90 -12.83 -11.46
N LYS A 303 -5.91 -12.67 -12.79
CA LYS A 303 -6.69 -13.53 -13.68
C LYS A 303 -6.04 -14.92 -13.72
N ILE A 304 -6.24 -15.68 -12.65
CA ILE A 304 -5.94 -17.11 -12.63
C ILE A 304 -6.85 -17.75 -13.68
N ASP A 305 -6.27 -18.40 -14.67
CA ASP A 305 -6.98 -19.30 -15.59
C ASP A 305 -7.74 -20.33 -14.74
N ASN A 306 -9.07 -20.20 -14.70
CA ASN A 306 -9.97 -21.20 -14.13
C ASN A 306 -10.08 -22.40 -15.10
N GLU A 307 -8.95 -23.02 -15.42
CA GLU A 307 -8.90 -24.34 -16.03
C GLU A 307 -8.08 -25.27 -15.13
N MET A 308 -8.72 -25.71 -14.05
CA MET A 308 -8.46 -26.99 -13.38
C MET A 308 -9.77 -27.57 -12.88
#